data_AF-A0A9E2EAS6-F1
#
_entry.id   AF-A0A9E2EAS6-F1
#
_cell.length_a   1.000
_cell.length_b   1.000
_cell.length_c   1.000
_cell.angle_alpha   90.00
_cell.angle_beta   90.00
_cell.angle_gamma   90.00
#
_symmetry.space_group_name_H-M   'P 1'
#
loop_
_entity.id
_entity.type
_entity.pdbx_description
1 polymer ?
#
loop_
_entity_poly.entity_id
_entity_poly.type
_entity_poly.pdbx_seq_one_letter_code
_entity_poly.pdbx_strand_id
1 'polypeptide(L)'
;MYSASDKPNQLMDYNYHFWTEPPTVLLRDQLIEYLRAAGVAKTVVTAELRVAPDFIISGKIKRFEQVRDASPHVVLEMELGLRQAGTDNLVFWGTYARKVTAEGTTVADGVKAANLAVSQVYSDYVRDLIK
;
A
#
# COMPACT_ATOMS: atom_id res chain seq x y z
N MET A 1 -23.76 -22.86 -9.80
CA MET A 1 -22.74 -23.02 -10.86
C MET A 1 -21.39 -22.74 -10.23
N TYR A 2 -20.49 -23.73 -10.22
CA TYR A 2 -19.13 -23.65 -9.67
C TYR A 2 -18.17 -23.20 -10.77
N SER A 3 -17.23 -22.30 -10.47
CA SER A 3 -16.07 -22.04 -11.34
C SER A 3 -14.83 -22.71 -10.75
N ALA A 4 -14.34 -23.71 -11.47
CA ALA A 4 -13.09 -24.40 -11.25
C ALA A 4 -11.89 -23.50 -11.55
N SER A 5 -10.76 -23.87 -10.95
CA SER A 5 -9.46 -23.21 -10.91
C SER A 5 -8.71 -23.10 -12.26
N ASP A 6 -9.31 -22.55 -13.31
CA ASP A 6 -8.72 -22.55 -14.68
C ASP A 6 -8.33 -21.19 -15.30
N LYS A 7 -8.42 -20.07 -14.56
CA LYS A 7 -8.05 -18.74 -15.10
C LYS A 7 -6.99 -18.01 -14.27
N PRO A 8 -5.70 -18.37 -14.39
CA PRO A 8 -4.62 -17.64 -13.69
C PRO A 8 -4.42 -16.21 -14.22
N ASN A 9 -4.98 -15.87 -15.39
CA ASN A 9 -4.79 -14.58 -16.07
C ASN A 9 -6.08 -13.78 -16.30
N GLN A 10 -7.18 -14.09 -15.60
CA GLN A 10 -8.23 -13.09 -15.47
C GLN A 10 -7.79 -12.14 -14.36
N LEU A 11 -7.05 -11.10 -14.77
CA LEU A 11 -7.02 -9.80 -14.11
C LEU A 11 -8.46 -9.30 -14.08
N MET A 12 -9.30 -9.90 -13.22
CA MET A 12 -10.67 -9.48 -13.00
C MET A 12 -10.58 -8.02 -12.58
N ASP A 13 -11.33 -7.19 -13.30
CA ASP A 13 -11.41 -5.74 -13.10
C ASP A 13 -11.19 -5.37 -11.64
N TYR A 14 -10.29 -4.41 -11.40
CA TYR A 14 -10.07 -3.80 -10.10
C TYR A 14 -11.43 -3.34 -9.55
N ASN A 15 -12.08 -4.21 -8.77
CA ASN A 15 -13.41 -3.97 -8.24
C ASN A 15 -13.26 -3.01 -7.06
N TYR A 16 -13.11 -1.72 -7.38
CA TYR A 16 -13.01 -0.60 -6.44
C TYR A 16 -14.33 -0.30 -5.70
N HIS A 17 -15.34 -1.17 -5.80
CA HIS A 17 -16.67 -1.00 -5.21
C HIS A 17 -16.71 -0.84 -3.68
N PHE A 18 -15.58 -1.03 -3.00
CA PHE A 18 -15.50 -0.99 -1.54
C PHE A 18 -14.86 0.28 -0.97
N TRP A 19 -14.27 1.13 -1.82
CA TRP A 19 -13.58 2.34 -1.35
C TRP A 19 -14.36 3.58 -1.79
N THR A 20 -14.61 4.48 -0.84
CA THR A 20 -15.24 5.78 -1.10
C THR A 20 -14.35 6.70 -1.93
N GLU A 21 -13.05 6.41 -1.99
CA GLU A 21 -12.02 7.13 -2.73
C GLU A 21 -11.09 6.15 -3.47
N PRO A 22 -10.36 6.58 -4.52
CA PRO A 22 -9.40 5.73 -5.21
C PRO A 22 -8.33 5.20 -4.23
N PRO A 23 -7.99 3.90 -4.22
CA PRO A 23 -7.03 3.34 -3.26
C PRO A 23 -5.65 3.99 -3.28
N THR A 24 -5.25 4.57 -4.41
CA THR A 24 -4.01 5.34 -4.51
C THR A 24 -4.02 6.59 -3.62
N VAL A 25 -5.16 7.28 -3.50
CA VAL A 25 -5.32 8.46 -2.63
C VAL A 25 -5.32 8.02 -1.17
N LEU A 26 -6.13 7.01 -0.83
CA LEU A 26 -6.23 6.51 0.53
C LEU A 26 -4.90 5.99 1.07
N LEU A 27 -4.17 5.19 0.29
CA LEU A 27 -2.86 4.68 0.70
C LEU A 27 -1.81 5.79 0.78
N ARG A 28 -1.85 6.78 -0.11
CA ARG A 28 -0.96 7.95 0.01
C ARG A 28 -1.21 8.68 1.32
N ASP A 29 -2.47 8.97 1.64
CA ASP A 29 -2.83 9.77 2.81
C ASP A 29 -2.55 8.99 4.11
N GLN A 30 -2.82 7.68 4.13
CA GLN A 30 -2.43 6.81 5.24
C GLN A 30 -0.91 6.72 5.42
N LEU A 31 -0.13 6.67 4.34
CA LEU A 31 1.33 6.69 4.41
C LEU A 31 1.82 8.01 5.01
N ILE A 32 1.23 9.15 4.64
CA ILE A 32 1.59 10.46 5.19
C ILE A 32 1.34 10.48 6.70
N GLU A 33 0.15 10.06 7.15
CA GLU A 33 -0.17 10.00 8.58
C GLU A 33 0.76 9.04 9.33
N TYR A 34 1.09 7.89 8.72
CA TYR A 34 2.03 6.94 9.29
C TYR A 34 3.43 7.55 9.46
N LEU A 35 3.97 8.23 8.44
CA LEU A 35 5.30 8.85 8.48
C LEU A 35 5.36 10.00 9.51
N ARG A 36 4.28 10.78 9.63
CA ARG A 36 4.14 11.82 10.65
C ARG A 36 4.17 11.22 12.06
N ALA A 37 3.37 10.19 12.29
CA ALA A 37 3.31 9.49 13.57
C ALA A 37 4.64 8.81 13.93
N ALA A 38 5.36 8.28 12.93
CA ALA A 38 6.67 7.67 13.11
C ALA A 38 7.81 8.68 13.31
N GLY A 39 7.58 9.98 13.06
CA GLY A 39 8.57 11.03 13.29
C GLY A 39 9.82 10.93 12.41
N VAL A 40 9.73 10.29 11.24
CA VAL A 40 10.89 10.00 10.37
C VAL A 40 11.46 11.23 9.67
N ALA A 41 10.70 12.34 9.66
CA ALA A 41 11.11 13.61 9.08
C ALA A 41 10.51 14.76 9.91
N LYS A 42 11.17 15.93 9.85
CA LYS A 42 10.69 17.15 10.52
C LYS A 42 9.30 17.58 10.02
N THR A 43 9.05 17.41 8.72
CA THR A 43 7.78 17.76 8.09
C THR A 43 7.47 16.73 7.00
N VAL A 44 6.23 16.26 6.96
CA VAL A 44 5.69 15.43 5.87
C VAL A 44 4.50 16.16 5.26
N VAL A 45 4.57 16.47 3.97
CA VAL A 45 3.58 17.28 3.24
C VAL A 45 3.02 16.51 2.04
N THR A 46 1.77 16.82 1.66
CA THR A 46 1.26 16.50 0.33
C THR A 46 1.82 17.49 -0.68
N ALA A 47 1.89 17.09 -1.96
CA ALA A 47 2.35 17.95 -3.05
C ALA A 47 1.51 19.24 -3.22
N GLU A 48 0.30 19.27 -2.67
CA GLU A 48 -0.64 20.40 -2.75
C GLU A 48 -0.15 21.64 -2.00
N LEU A 49 0.70 21.49 -0.98
CA LEU A 49 1.21 22.59 -0.17
C LEU A 49 2.25 23.46 -0.90
N ARG A 50 2.68 23.09 -2.12
CA ARG A 50 3.69 23.81 -2.95
C ARG A 50 4.98 24.17 -2.21
N VAL A 51 5.32 23.43 -1.16
CA VAL A 51 6.61 23.54 -0.47
C VAL A 51 7.63 22.72 -1.24
N ALA A 52 8.84 23.25 -1.42
CA ALA A 52 9.95 22.48 -1.99
C ALA A 52 10.42 21.45 -0.95
N PRO A 53 10.22 20.14 -1.19
CA PRO A 53 10.66 19.12 -0.24
C PRO A 53 12.13 18.77 -0.46
N ASP A 54 12.82 18.28 0.58
CA ASP A 54 14.17 17.73 0.42
C ASP A 54 14.14 16.36 -0.29
N PHE A 55 13.10 15.57 0.01
CA PHE A 55 12.90 14.24 -0.52
C PHE A 55 11.48 14.02 -1.03
N ILE A 56 11.34 13.18 -2.05
CA ILE A 56 10.07 12.78 -2.64
C ILE A 56 9.94 11.27 -2.51
N ILE A 57 8.83 10.83 -1.92
CA ILE A 57 8.42 9.43 -1.92
C ILE A 57 7.54 9.18 -3.14
N SER A 58 7.84 8.12 -3.89
CA SER A 58 7.04 7.65 -5.01
C SER A 58 6.65 6.20 -4.77
N GLY A 59 5.46 5.81 -5.18
CA GLY A 59 4.96 4.46 -4.97
C GLY A 59 4.15 3.93 -6.14
N LYS A 60 4.17 2.60 -6.31
CA LYS A 60 3.34 1.88 -7.27
C LYS A 60 2.70 0.68 -6.59
N ILE A 61 1.38 0.59 -6.66
CA ILE A 61 0.65 -0.60 -6.24
C ILE A 61 0.75 -1.62 -7.38
N LYS A 62 1.35 -2.78 -7.09
CA LYS A 62 1.46 -3.91 -8.03
C LYS A 62 0.27 -4.83 -7.93
N ARG A 63 -0.20 -5.07 -6.71
CA ARG A 63 -1.35 -5.91 -6.40
C ARG A 63 -1.99 -5.42 -5.11
N PHE A 64 -3.31 -5.29 -5.11
CA PHE A 64 -4.06 -5.06 -3.89
C PHE A 64 -5.46 -5.65 -4.02
N GLU A 65 -5.67 -6.81 -3.43
CA GLU A 65 -6.93 -7.55 -3.58
C GLU A 65 -7.27 -8.39 -2.36
N GLN A 66 -8.57 -8.64 -2.18
CA GLN A 66 -9.11 -9.60 -1.23
C GLN A 66 -9.51 -10.87 -1.98
N VAL A 67 -8.90 -12.00 -1.59
CA VAL A 67 -9.31 -13.35 -1.99
C VAL A 67 -10.30 -13.88 -0.94
N ARG A 68 -11.46 -14.36 -1.39
CA ARG A 68 -12.58 -14.79 -0.52
C ARG A 68 -12.94 -16.27 -0.69
N ASP A 69 -11.94 -17.08 -1.03
CA ASP A 69 -12.09 -18.53 -1.18
C ASP A 69 -12.10 -19.26 0.17
N ALA A 70 -11.81 -20.56 0.18
CA ALA A 70 -11.76 -21.37 1.40
C ALA A 70 -10.69 -20.89 2.42
N SER A 71 -9.70 -20.11 1.98
CA SER A 71 -8.72 -19.46 2.85
C SER A 71 -8.74 -17.95 2.56
N PRO A 72 -9.71 -17.21 3.11
CA PRO A 72 -9.86 -15.80 2.79
C PRO A 72 -8.62 -15.02 3.24
N HIS A 73 -8.08 -14.18 2.35
CA HIS A 73 -6.85 -13.42 2.60
C HIS A 73 -6.78 -12.16 1.75
N VAL A 74 -5.95 -11.22 2.16
CA VAL A 74 -5.57 -10.03 1.37
C VAL A 74 -4.15 -10.19 0.87
N VAL A 75 -3.93 -9.83 -0.39
CA VAL A 75 -2.59 -9.70 -0.98
C VAL A 75 -2.34 -8.22 -1.28
N LEU A 76 -1.23 -7.70 -0.76
CA LEU A 76 -0.73 -6.36 -1.04
C LEU A 76 0.71 -6.46 -1.54
N GLU A 77 0.99 -5.87 -2.69
CA GLU A 77 2.32 -5.71 -3.23
C GLU A 77 2.51 -4.26 -3.69
N MET A 78 3.55 -3.61 -3.17
CA MET A 78 3.87 -2.21 -3.45
C MET A 78 5.36 -2.04 -3.70
N GLU A 79 5.70 -1.20 -4.67
CA GLU A 79 7.02 -0.60 -4.79
C GLU A 79 7.00 0.78 -4.13
N LEU A 80 8.02 1.07 -3.33
CA LEU A 80 8.21 2.37 -2.68
C LEU A 80 9.64 2.85 -2.93
N GLY A 81 9.78 4.09 -3.35
CA GLY A 81 11.06 4.74 -3.60
C GLY A 81 11.16 6.09 -2.89
N LEU A 82 12.37 6.42 -2.43
CA LEU A 82 12.73 7.73 -1.91
C LEU A 82 13.79 8.34 -2.83
N ARG A 83 13.56 9.55 -3.31
CA ARG A 83 14.53 10.31 -4.11
C ARG A 83 14.77 11.70 -3.54
N GLN A 84 15.96 12.25 -3.73
CA GLN A 84 16.26 13.65 -3.44
C GLN A 84 15.58 14.55 -4.48
N ALA A 85 14.87 15.58 -4.05
CA ALA A 85 14.08 16.42 -4.97
C ALA A 85 14.95 17.31 -5.87
N GLY A 86 16.09 17.79 -5.38
CA GLY A 86 16.95 18.72 -6.12
C GLY A 86 17.84 18.06 -7.19
N THR A 87 18.08 16.76 -7.08
CA THR A 87 19.04 16.02 -7.93
C THR A 87 18.41 14.82 -8.64
N ASP A 88 17.17 14.46 -8.29
CA ASP A 88 16.51 13.21 -8.68
C ASP A 88 17.28 11.93 -8.30
N ASN A 89 18.30 12.02 -7.44
CA ASN A 89 19.07 10.87 -7.00
C ASN A 89 18.19 9.91 -6.18
N LEU A 90 18.15 8.65 -6.61
CA LEU A 90 17.48 7.58 -5.88
C LEU A 90 18.26 7.27 -4.59
N VAL A 91 17.62 7.48 -3.45
CA VAL A 91 18.17 7.20 -2.13
C VAL A 91 17.85 5.77 -1.72
N PHE A 92 16.61 5.35 -2.00
CA PHE A 92 16.12 4.03 -1.63
C PHE A 92 15.04 3.55 -2.59
N TRP A 93 15.00 2.24 -2.83
CA TRP A 93 13.94 1.56 -3.56
C TRP A 93 13.72 0.17 -2.98
N GLY A 94 12.46 -0.16 -2.68
CA GLY A 94 12.07 -1.45 -2.13
C GLY A 94 10.75 -1.95 -2.69
N THR A 95 10.64 -3.27 -2.80
CA THR A 95 9.39 -3.96 -3.12
C THR A 95 8.90 -4.70 -1.89
N TYR A 96 7.68 -4.41 -1.47
CA TYR A 96 7.07 -4.94 -0.27
C TYR A 96 5.85 -5.78 -0.64
N ALA A 97 5.88 -7.06 -0.28
CA ALA A 97 4.77 -7.98 -0.48
C ALA A 97 4.24 -8.49 0.87
N ARG A 98 2.92 -8.55 0.99
CA ARG A 98 2.20 -9.08 2.15
C ARG A 98 1.02 -9.93 1.71
N LYS A 99 0.88 -11.06 2.39
CA LYS A 99 -0.32 -11.90 2.37
C LYS A 99 -0.82 -12.01 3.81
N VAL A 100 -2.02 -11.51 4.06
CA VAL A 100 -2.63 -11.47 5.39
C VAL A 100 -3.93 -12.25 5.36
N THR A 101 -4.02 -13.29 6.19
CA THR A 101 -5.25 -14.07 6.35
C THR A 101 -6.36 -13.19 6.93
N ALA A 102 -7.56 -13.27 6.37
CA ALA A 102 -8.74 -12.65 6.92
C ALA A 102 -9.42 -13.61 7.91
N GLU A 103 -10.03 -13.05 8.97
CA GLU A 103 -10.73 -13.83 10.00
C GLU A 103 -11.95 -14.57 9.44
N GLY A 104 -12.51 -14.08 8.34
CA GLY A 104 -13.69 -14.62 7.70
C GLY A 104 -13.84 -14.12 6.27
N THR A 105 -14.97 -14.46 5.67
CA THR A 105 -15.29 -14.12 4.27
C THR A 105 -16.06 -12.81 4.15
N THR A 106 -16.34 -12.12 5.26
CA THR A 106 -17.09 -10.85 5.23
C THR A 106 -16.25 -9.71 4.64
N VAL A 107 -16.92 -8.63 4.24
CA VAL A 107 -16.22 -7.41 3.78
C VAL A 107 -15.41 -6.79 4.93
N ALA A 108 -15.96 -6.77 6.14
CA ALA A 108 -15.29 -6.21 7.31
C ALA A 108 -13.99 -6.95 7.64
N ASP A 109 -13.98 -8.28 7.55
CA ASP A 109 -12.78 -9.09 7.78
C ASP A 109 -11.71 -8.84 6.72
N GLY A 110 -12.13 -8.62 5.47
CA GLY A 110 -11.27 -8.17 4.38
C GLY A 110 -10.61 -6.82 4.65
N VAL A 111 -11.39 -5.84 5.08
CA VAL A 111 -10.89 -4.50 5.41
C VAL A 111 -9.89 -4.54 6.56
N LYS A 112 -10.15 -5.32 7.61
CA LYS A 112 -9.19 -5.53 8.71
C LYS A 112 -7.87 -6.11 8.20
N ALA A 113 -7.93 -7.17 7.39
CA ALA A 113 -6.75 -7.81 6.82
C ALA A 113 -5.96 -6.86 5.89
N ALA A 114 -6.68 -6.03 5.12
CA ALA A 114 -6.08 -5.02 4.26
C ALA A 114 -5.35 -3.94 5.06
N ASN A 115 -5.99 -3.38 6.08
CA ASN A 115 -5.36 -2.39 6.96
C ASN A 115 -4.10 -2.95 7.64
N LEU A 116 -4.13 -4.22 8.06
CA LEU A 116 -2.98 -4.89 8.62
C LEU A 116 -1.85 -5.07 7.58
N ALA A 117 -2.17 -5.48 6.35
CA ALA A 117 -1.18 -5.60 5.27
C ALA A 117 -0.50 -4.25 4.97
N VAL A 118 -1.29 -3.18 4.88
CA VAL A 118 -0.80 -1.80 4.66
C VAL A 118 0.12 -1.36 5.80
N SER A 119 -0.31 -1.53 7.05
CA SER A 119 0.48 -1.17 8.22
C SER A 119 1.82 -1.92 8.28
N GLN A 120 1.83 -3.20 7.89
CA GLN A 120 3.07 -3.98 7.85
C GLN A 120 4.02 -3.51 6.75
N VAL A 121 3.51 -3.16 5.57
CA VAL A 121 4.32 -2.58 4.48
C VAL A 121 4.94 -1.26 4.91
N TYR A 122 4.17 -0.35 5.54
CA TYR A 122 4.70 0.94 5.99
C TYR A 122 5.73 0.79 7.09
N SER A 123 5.51 -0.12 8.03
CA SER A 123 6.48 -0.39 9.10
C SER A 123 7.81 -0.90 8.55
N ASP A 124 7.76 -1.82 7.59
CA ASP A 124 8.97 -2.32 6.94
C ASP A 124 9.69 -1.24 6.13
N TYR A 125 8.93 -0.45 5.37
CA TYR A 125 9.49 0.67 4.60
C TYR A 125 10.23 1.66 5.51
N VAL A 126 9.58 2.10 6.59
CA VAL A 126 10.21 3.01 7.57
C VAL A 126 11.44 2.37 8.21
N ARG A 127 11.37 1.08 8.56
CA ARG A 127 12.52 0.35 9.12
C ARG A 127 13.70 0.34 8.16
N ASP A 128 13.46 0.17 6.86
CA ASP A 128 14.51 0.17 5.84
C ASP A 128 15.08 1.57 5.58
N LEU A 129 14.28 2.63 5.72
CA LEU A 129 14.74 4.01 5.55
C LEU A 129 15.70 4.47 6.66
N ILE A 130 15.64 3.87 7.85
CA ILE A 130 16.43 4.29 9.03
C ILE A 130 17.73 3.46 9.18
N LYS A 131 17.94 2.45 8.34
CA LYS A 131 19.20 1.67 8.30
C LYS A 131 20.32 2.47 7.66
#